data_AF-A0A946FPA4-F1
#
_entry.id   AF-A0A946FPA4-F1
#
_cell.length_a   1.000
_cell.length_b   1.000
_cell.length_c   1.000
_cell.angle_alpha   90.00
_cell.angle_beta   90.00
_cell.angle_gamma   90.00
#
_symmetry.space_group_name_H-M   'P 1'
#
loop_
_entity.id
_entity.type
_entity.pdbx_description
1 polymer ?
#
loop_
_entity_poly.entity_id
_entity_poly.type
_entity_poly.pdbx_seq_one_letter_code
_entity_poly.pdbx_strand_id
1 'polypeptide(L)'
;MSANARRSLKAIETLARAKDFKLAELKRTANAAADRLKRTVDAIRFLEAALISEAPEEGADLSMQMAYTRYAQGSRNRRDALGSMIPALAHDVAEADAAVLEGFRSLKQLEEAAKTHREAIAAEFDRKERAETDDMAAVRAIRRQRA
;
A
#
# COMPACT_ATOMS: atom_id res chain seq x y z
N MET A 1 -16.25 35.53 -2.01
CA MET A 1 -15.73 34.20 -1.63
C MET A 1 -14.21 34.24 -1.80
N SER A 2 -13.42 33.80 -0.83
CA SER A 2 -11.95 33.99 -0.91
C SER A 2 -11.34 33.07 -1.95
N ALA A 3 -10.75 33.62 -3.02
CA ALA A 3 -10.00 32.86 -4.03
C ALA A 3 -8.91 31.97 -3.40
N ASN A 4 -8.47 32.28 -2.18
CA ASN A 4 -7.49 31.50 -1.43
C ASN A 4 -8.03 30.15 -0.95
N ALA A 5 -9.30 30.04 -0.55
CA ALA A 5 -9.88 28.78 -0.04
C ALA A 5 -10.03 27.72 -1.15
N ARG A 6 -10.41 28.15 -2.37
CA ARG A 6 -10.45 27.25 -3.53
C ARG A 6 -9.05 26.83 -3.99
N ARG A 7 -8.06 27.74 -3.90
CA ARG A 7 -6.66 27.43 -4.23
C ARG A 7 -6.05 26.44 -3.23
N SER A 8 -6.32 26.61 -1.93
CA SER A 8 -5.81 25.70 -0.90
C SER A 8 -6.41 24.29 -1.04
N LEU A 9 -7.72 24.18 -1.28
CA LEU A 9 -8.36 22.89 -1.55
C LEU A 9 -7.74 22.19 -2.77
N LYS A 10 -7.56 22.92 -3.88
CA LYS A 10 -6.93 22.37 -5.09
C LYS A 10 -5.51 21.87 -4.82
N ALA A 11 -4.74 22.59 -4.00
CA ALA A 11 -3.38 22.18 -3.62
C ALA A 11 -3.38 20.88 -2.80
N ILE A 12 -4.28 20.76 -1.81
CA ILE A 12 -4.42 19.53 -0.99
C ILE A 12 -4.83 18.35 -1.87
N GLU A 13 -5.79 18.53 -2.78
CA GLU A 13 -6.23 17.47 -3.70
C GLU A 13 -5.12 17.04 -4.66
N THR A 14 -4.29 17.98 -5.10
CA THR A 14 -3.13 17.70 -5.96
C THR A 14 -2.10 16.88 -5.20
N LEU A 15 -1.83 17.25 -3.95
CA LEU A 15 -0.92 16.52 -3.06
C LEU A 15 -1.45 15.11 -2.76
N ALA A 16 -2.75 14.96 -2.52
CA ALA A 16 -3.39 13.66 -2.29
C ALA A 16 -3.21 12.74 -3.51
N ARG A 17 -3.44 13.24 -4.73
CA ARG A 17 -3.20 12.46 -5.96
C ARG A 17 -1.73 12.05 -6.09
N ALA A 18 -0.79 12.95 -5.82
CA ALA A 18 0.64 12.62 -5.85
C ALA A 18 0.99 11.53 -4.83
N LYS A 19 0.42 11.58 -3.62
CA LYS A 19 0.59 10.55 -2.59
C LYS A 19 -0.04 9.21 -2.98
N ASP A 20 -1.18 9.22 -3.66
CA ASP A 20 -1.83 8.01 -4.17
C ASP A 20 -0.96 7.30 -5.22
N PHE A 21 -0.37 8.04 -6.16
CA PHE A 21 0.62 7.47 -7.09
C PHE A 21 1.82 6.87 -6.37
N LYS A 22 2.37 7.58 -5.37
CA LYS A 22 3.48 7.05 -4.56
C LYS A 22 3.06 5.80 -3.78
N LEU A 23 1.84 5.74 -3.26
CA LEU A 23 1.31 4.56 -2.58
C LEU A 23 1.21 3.36 -3.53
N ALA A 24 0.78 3.56 -4.77
CA ALA A 24 0.77 2.52 -5.78
C ALA A 24 2.19 1.97 -6.06
N GLU A 25 3.20 2.83 -6.10
CA GLU A 25 4.60 2.42 -6.23
C GLU A 25 5.06 1.61 -5.02
N LEU A 26 4.80 2.08 -3.80
CA LEU A 26 5.13 1.36 -2.56
C LEU A 26 4.49 -0.04 -2.51
N LYS A 27 3.23 -0.16 -2.93
CA LYS A 27 2.56 -1.47 -3.04
C LYS A 27 3.24 -2.40 -4.03
N ARG A 28 3.72 -1.88 -5.17
CA ARG A 28 4.48 -2.70 -6.13
C ARG A 28 5.79 -3.19 -5.53
N THR A 29 6.50 -2.35 -4.79
CA THR A 29 7.73 -2.72 -4.10
C THR A 29 7.49 -3.77 -3.02
N ALA A 30 6.45 -3.62 -2.20
CA ALA A 30 6.06 -4.60 -1.19
C ALA A 30 5.69 -5.95 -1.82
N ASN A 31 4.90 -5.95 -2.90
CA ASN A 31 4.59 -7.18 -3.64
C ASN A 31 5.86 -7.83 -4.22
N ALA A 32 6.80 -7.05 -4.75
CA ALA A 32 8.05 -7.58 -5.26
C ALA A 32 8.92 -8.21 -4.16
N ALA A 33 8.95 -7.62 -2.96
CA ALA A 33 9.64 -8.20 -1.81
C ALA A 33 8.98 -9.51 -1.36
N ALA A 34 7.64 -9.53 -1.25
CA ALA A 34 6.88 -10.72 -0.88
C ALA A 34 7.06 -11.85 -1.90
N ASP A 35 7.06 -11.53 -3.20
CA ASP A 35 7.32 -12.48 -4.28
C ASP A 35 8.72 -13.09 -4.20
N ARG A 36 9.75 -12.29 -3.85
CA ARG A 36 11.10 -12.82 -3.65
C ARG A 36 11.15 -13.80 -2.49
N LEU A 37 10.57 -13.45 -1.34
CA LEU A 37 10.49 -14.34 -0.18
C LEU A 37 9.77 -15.64 -0.55
N LYS A 38 8.61 -15.54 -1.20
CA LYS A 38 7.83 -16.69 -1.64
C LYS A 38 8.63 -17.60 -2.57
N ARG A 39 9.27 -17.05 -3.61
CA ARG A 39 10.09 -17.85 -4.54
C ARG A 39 11.24 -18.57 -3.84
N THR A 40 11.88 -17.93 -2.85
CA THR A 40 12.93 -18.56 -2.05
C THR A 40 12.39 -19.74 -1.23
N VAL A 41 11.24 -19.56 -0.57
CA VAL A 41 10.58 -20.63 0.20
C VAL A 41 10.12 -21.77 -0.72
N ASP A 42 9.55 -21.45 -1.88
CA ASP A 42 9.12 -22.46 -2.86
C ASP A 42 10.32 -23.23 -3.43
N ALA A 43 11.45 -22.58 -3.67
CA ALA A 43 12.68 -23.24 -4.09
C ALA A 43 13.23 -24.21 -3.03
N ILE A 44 13.15 -23.83 -1.74
CA ILE A 44 13.51 -24.72 -0.62
C ILE A 44 12.59 -25.95 -0.62
N ARG A 45 11.28 -25.75 -0.69
CA ARG A 45 10.30 -26.85 -0.73
C ARG A 45 10.53 -27.78 -1.92
N PHE A 46 10.86 -27.23 -3.08
CA PHE A 46 11.19 -28.01 -4.26
C PHE A 46 12.44 -28.87 -4.05
N LEU A 47 13.51 -28.30 -3.48
CA LEU A 47 14.73 -29.05 -3.17
C LEU A 47 14.47 -30.16 -2.15
N GLU A 48 13.64 -29.90 -1.14
CA GLU A 48 13.25 -30.90 -0.14
C GLU A 48 12.42 -32.03 -0.75
N ALA A 49 11.46 -31.71 -1.61
CA ALA A 49 10.67 -32.71 -2.33
C ALA A 49 11.55 -33.56 -3.26
N ALA A 50 12.48 -32.92 -3.99
CA ALA A 50 13.39 -33.62 -4.90
C ALA A 50 14.33 -34.59 -4.15
N LEU A 51 14.82 -34.19 -2.97
CA LEU A 51 15.61 -35.07 -2.10
C LEU A 51 14.86 -36.34 -1.70
N ILE A 52 13.55 -36.23 -1.45
CA ILE A 52 12.70 -37.38 -1.10
C ILE A 52 12.42 -38.24 -2.34
N SER A 53 12.08 -37.62 -3.47
CA SER A 53 11.72 -38.36 -4.68
C SER A 53 12.89 -39.09 -5.33
N GLU A 54 14.10 -38.56 -5.20
CA GLU A 54 15.30 -39.16 -5.79
C GLU A 54 16.00 -40.15 -4.85
N ALA A 55 15.45 -40.37 -3.65
CA ALA A 55 16.03 -41.32 -2.71
C ALA A 55 16.08 -42.73 -3.33
N PRO A 56 17.25 -43.40 -3.33
CA PRO A 56 17.40 -44.71 -3.92
C PRO A 56 16.51 -45.73 -3.19
N GLU A 57 15.93 -46.66 -3.94
CA GLU A 57 15.17 -47.77 -3.38
C GLU A 57 16.05 -48.66 -2.49
N GLU A 58 15.41 -49.35 -1.56
CA GLU A 58 16.10 -50.30 -0.68
C GLU A 58 16.72 -51.42 -1.53
N GLY A 59 18.05 -51.60 -1.42
CA GLY A 59 18.80 -52.54 -2.25
C GLY A 59 19.38 -51.98 -3.56
N ALA A 60 19.26 -50.66 -3.82
CA ALA A 60 19.97 -50.02 -4.92
C ALA A 60 21.50 -50.23 -4.83
N ASP A 61 22.16 -50.28 -5.98
CA ASP A 61 23.61 -50.52 -6.03
C ASP A 61 24.43 -49.37 -5.39
N LEU A 62 25.66 -49.67 -5.01
CA LEU A 62 26.56 -48.71 -4.34
C LEU A 62 26.82 -47.45 -5.19
N SER A 63 26.84 -47.58 -6.52
CA SER A 63 27.10 -46.45 -7.41
C SER A 63 25.95 -45.45 -7.42
N MET A 64 24.70 -45.92 -7.42
CA MET A 64 23.50 -45.10 -7.30
C MET A 64 23.43 -44.43 -5.91
N GLN A 65 23.74 -45.17 -4.85
CA GLN A 65 23.80 -44.61 -3.49
C GLN A 65 24.85 -43.49 -3.38
N MET A 66 26.03 -43.66 -3.98
CA MET A 66 27.08 -42.65 -3.99
C MET A 66 26.69 -41.42 -4.83
N ALA A 67 26.05 -41.62 -5.99
CA ALA A 67 25.56 -40.54 -6.84
C ALA A 67 24.49 -39.70 -6.10
N TYR A 68 23.50 -40.38 -5.50
CA TYR A 68 22.48 -39.73 -4.69
C TYR A 68 23.09 -38.96 -3.52
N THR A 69 24.07 -39.52 -2.81
CA THR A 69 24.72 -38.84 -1.68
C THR A 69 25.34 -37.50 -2.08
N ARG A 70 26.03 -37.45 -3.24
CA ARG A 70 26.63 -36.20 -3.76
C ARG A 70 25.57 -35.19 -4.16
N TYR A 71 24.54 -35.63 -4.89
CA TYR A 71 23.40 -34.81 -5.24
C TYR A 71 22.73 -34.24 -3.98
N ALA A 72 22.45 -35.10 -3.01
CA ALA A 72 21.76 -34.74 -1.78
C ALA A 72 22.54 -33.71 -0.97
N GLN A 73 23.87 -33.84 -0.91
CA GLN A 73 24.72 -32.84 -0.25
C GLN A 73 24.65 -31.48 -0.96
N GLY A 74 24.69 -31.46 -2.30
CA GLY A 74 24.56 -30.23 -3.09
C GLY A 74 23.21 -29.54 -2.86
N SER A 75 22.12 -30.32 -2.89
CA SER A 75 20.76 -29.82 -2.64
C SER A 75 20.59 -29.31 -1.21
N ARG A 76 21.14 -30.00 -0.19
CA ARG A 76 21.14 -29.54 1.20
C ARG A 76 21.92 -28.22 1.37
N ASN A 77 23.12 -28.12 0.80
CA ASN A 77 23.91 -26.89 0.85
C ASN A 77 23.15 -25.71 0.23
N ARG A 78 22.49 -25.93 -0.91
CA ARG A 78 21.70 -24.89 -1.58
C ARG A 78 20.46 -24.51 -0.77
N ARG A 79 19.78 -25.48 -0.18
CA ARG A 79 18.65 -25.25 0.74
C ARG A 79 19.09 -24.41 1.93
N ASP A 80 20.21 -24.73 2.55
CA ASP A 80 20.72 -24.03 3.74
C ASP A 80 21.15 -22.60 3.39
N ALA A 81 21.77 -22.40 2.23
CA ALA A 81 22.10 -21.07 1.71
C ALA A 81 20.83 -20.22 1.50
N LEU A 82 19.81 -20.76 0.84
CA LEU A 82 18.52 -20.08 0.66
C LEU A 82 17.83 -19.82 2.01
N GLY A 83 17.89 -20.77 2.93
CA GLY A 83 17.33 -20.67 4.28
C GLY A 83 17.98 -19.55 5.10
N SER A 84 19.29 -19.35 4.95
CA SER A 84 20.03 -18.26 5.60
C SER A 84 19.60 -16.86 5.13
N MET A 85 19.03 -16.75 3.92
CA MET A 85 18.53 -15.49 3.36
C MET A 85 17.11 -15.16 3.82
N ILE A 86 16.34 -16.14 4.32
CA ILE A 86 14.93 -15.94 4.69
C ILE A 86 14.75 -14.80 5.72
N PRO A 87 15.53 -14.71 6.81
CA PRO A 87 15.33 -13.65 7.80
C PRO A 87 15.49 -12.25 7.21
N ALA A 88 16.47 -12.06 6.32
CA ALA A 88 16.69 -10.79 5.65
C ALA A 88 15.52 -10.46 4.69
N LEU A 89 15.08 -11.42 3.88
CA LEU A 89 13.94 -11.23 2.99
C LEU A 89 12.63 -10.96 3.75
N ALA A 90 12.42 -11.62 4.89
CA ALA A 90 11.27 -11.37 5.76
C ALA A 90 11.30 -9.96 6.37
N HIS A 91 12.50 -9.48 6.72
CA HIS A 91 12.70 -8.10 7.16
C HIS A 91 12.38 -7.10 6.04
N ASP A 92 12.89 -7.32 4.82
CA ASP A 92 12.59 -6.48 3.66
C ASP A 92 11.08 -6.38 3.38
N VAL A 93 10.35 -7.49 3.52
CA VAL A 93 8.88 -7.52 3.39
C VAL A 93 8.24 -6.66 4.48
N ALA A 94 8.64 -6.84 5.73
CA ALA A 94 8.09 -6.08 6.85
C ALA A 94 8.35 -4.56 6.70
N GLU A 95 9.54 -4.17 6.24
CA GLU A 95 9.87 -2.76 5.96
C GLU A 95 9.01 -2.19 4.82
N ALA A 96 8.85 -2.94 3.74
CA ALA A 96 8.04 -2.51 2.62
C ALA A 96 6.55 -2.36 3.00
N ASP A 97 6.02 -3.29 3.79
CA ASP A 97 4.65 -3.23 4.32
C ASP A 97 4.46 -2.05 5.28
N ALA A 98 5.44 -1.78 6.15
CA ALA A 98 5.43 -0.62 7.02
C ALA A 98 5.39 0.69 6.21
N ALA A 99 6.17 0.79 5.13
CA ALA A 99 6.15 1.93 4.23
C ALA A 99 4.79 2.11 3.52
N VAL A 100 4.14 1.01 3.11
CA VAL A 100 2.77 1.06 2.56
C VAL A 100 1.78 1.60 3.59
N LEU A 101 1.85 1.12 4.84
CA LEU A 101 0.98 1.58 5.92
C LEU A 101 1.17 3.08 6.22
N GLU A 102 2.41 3.55 6.30
CA GLU A 102 2.72 4.96 6.49
C GLU A 102 2.22 5.82 5.31
N GLY A 103 2.43 5.33 4.08
CA GLY A 103 1.91 5.96 2.87
C GLY A 103 0.39 6.09 2.88
N PHE A 104 -0.32 5.05 3.31
CA PHE A 104 -1.78 5.06 3.43
C PHE A 104 -2.25 6.04 4.51
N ARG A 105 -1.61 6.06 5.69
CA ARG A 105 -1.92 7.03 6.75
C ARG A 105 -1.76 8.47 6.27
N SER A 106 -0.66 8.75 5.57
CA SER A 106 -0.39 10.07 4.99
C SER A 106 -1.45 10.48 3.97
N LEU A 107 -1.85 9.57 3.09
CA LEU A 107 -2.91 9.82 2.11
C LEU A 107 -4.24 10.12 2.80
N LYS A 108 -4.62 9.32 3.81
CA LYS A 108 -5.87 9.50 4.56
C LYS A 108 -5.94 10.84 5.28
N GLN A 109 -4.84 11.31 5.86
CA GLN A 109 -4.78 12.65 6.46
C GLN A 109 -5.09 13.76 5.45
N LEU A 110 -4.59 13.64 4.22
CA LEU A 110 -4.85 14.61 3.16
C LEU A 110 -6.29 14.54 2.64
N GLU A 111 -6.85 13.34 2.53
CA GLU A 111 -8.25 13.14 2.14
C GLU A 111 -9.22 13.75 3.16
N GLU A 112 -8.97 13.54 4.45
CA GLU A 112 -9.74 14.16 5.54
C GLU A 112 -9.60 15.69 5.52
N ALA A 113 -8.37 16.21 5.36
CA ALA A 113 -8.15 17.65 5.25
C ALA A 113 -8.89 18.26 4.05
N ALA A 114 -8.88 17.58 2.89
CA ALA A 114 -9.63 18.02 1.71
C ALA A 114 -11.14 18.01 1.96
N LYS A 115 -11.66 16.97 2.64
CA LYS A 115 -13.07 16.86 3.02
C LYS A 115 -13.49 18.02 3.93
N THR A 116 -12.76 18.28 5.02
CA THR A 116 -13.05 19.40 5.93
C THR A 116 -13.01 20.75 5.20
N HIS A 117 -12.06 20.94 4.27
CA HIS A 117 -12.02 22.15 3.45
C HIS A 117 -13.23 22.29 2.53
N ARG A 118 -13.71 21.21 1.91
CA ARG A 118 -14.94 21.23 1.09
C ARG A 118 -16.17 21.58 1.93
N GLU A 119 -16.30 20.98 3.10
CA GLU A 119 -17.39 21.26 4.05
C GLU A 119 -17.38 22.71 4.51
N ALA A 120 -16.20 23.26 4.82
CA ALA A 120 -16.05 24.67 5.19
C ALA A 120 -16.45 25.62 4.05
N ILE A 121 -16.08 25.29 2.80
CA ILE A 121 -16.46 26.07 1.62
C ILE A 121 -17.99 26.01 1.40
N ALA A 122 -18.59 24.83 1.52
CA ALA A 122 -20.03 24.65 1.39
C ALA A 122 -20.79 25.44 2.47
N ALA A 123 -20.35 25.34 3.73
CA ALA A 123 -20.95 26.09 4.83
C ALA A 123 -20.82 27.62 4.66
N GLU A 124 -19.69 28.12 4.11
CA GLU A 124 -19.54 29.54 3.79
C GLU A 124 -20.51 29.98 2.67
N PHE A 125 -20.76 29.11 1.69
CA PHE A 125 -21.71 29.36 0.61
C PHE A 125 -23.15 29.42 1.15
N ASP A 126 -23.57 28.42 1.92
CA ASP A 126 -24.89 28.35 2.53
C ASP A 126 -25.17 29.57 3.44
N ARG A 127 -24.16 30.02 4.20
CA ARG A 127 -24.28 31.23 5.04
C ARG A 127 -24.50 32.49 4.21
N LYS A 128 -23.85 32.61 3.06
CA LYS A 128 -24.02 33.78 2.18
C LYS A 128 -25.37 33.79 1.49
N GLU A 129 -25.82 32.65 1.01
CA GLU A 129 -27.14 32.52 0.40
C GLU A 129 -28.26 32.86 1.40
N ARG A 130 -28.13 32.39 2.66
CA ARG A 130 -29.05 32.79 3.74
C ARG A 130 -29.02 34.29 4.02
N ALA A 131 -27.84 34.89 4.13
CA ALA A 131 -27.72 36.33 4.35
C ALA A 131 -28.36 37.14 3.20
N GLU A 132 -28.12 36.76 1.94
CA GLU A 132 -28.69 37.44 0.77
C GLU A 132 -30.23 37.29 0.71
N THR A 133 -30.75 36.11 1.07
CA THR A 133 -32.20 35.88 1.13
C THR A 133 -32.88 36.65 2.26
N ASP A 134 -32.25 36.72 3.43
CA ASP A 134 -32.72 37.52 4.57
C ASP A 134 -32.71 39.03 4.25
N ASP A 135 -31.63 39.54 3.64
CA ASP A 135 -31.54 40.94 3.19
C ASP A 135 -32.65 41.29 2.19
N MET A 136 -32.91 40.40 1.22
CA MET A 136 -33.99 40.58 0.25
C MET A 136 -35.37 40.52 0.90
N ALA A 137 -35.58 39.66 1.89
CA ALA A 137 -36.82 39.59 2.66
C ALA A 137 -37.05 40.88 3.47
N ALA A 138 -36.00 41.40 4.13
CA ALA A 138 -36.04 42.66 4.86
C ALA A 138 -36.39 43.85 3.94
N VAL A 139 -35.75 43.94 2.76
CA VAL A 139 -36.06 44.98 1.76
C VAL A 139 -37.51 44.90 1.29
N ARG A 140 -38.04 43.69 1.05
CA ARG A 140 -39.45 43.50 0.66
C ARG A 140 -40.41 43.90 1.78
N ALA A 141 -40.10 43.58 3.02
CA ALA A 141 -40.90 43.96 4.19
C ALA A 141 -40.97 45.48 4.36
N ILE A 142 -39.83 46.17 4.25
CA ILE A 142 -39.76 47.64 4.33
C ILE A 142 -40.60 48.29 3.21
N ARG A 143 -40.54 47.75 1.98
CA ARG A 143 -41.35 48.27 0.85
C ARG A 143 -42.85 48.11 1.08
N ARG A 144 -43.31 47.02 1.70
CA ARG A 144 -44.72 46.79 2.02
C ARG A 144 -45.25 47.71 3.11
N GLN A 145 -44.42 48.11 4.07
CA GLN A 145 -44.83 49.04 5.14
C GLN A 145 -44.93 50.51 4.69
N ARG A 146 -44.32 50.84 3.54
CA ARG A 146 -44.31 52.20 2.97
C ARG A 146 -45.35 52.41 1.86
N ALA A 147 -46.08 51.37 1.49
CA ALA A 147 -47.19 51.39 0.53
C ALA A 147 -48.51 51.39 1.30
#